data_AF-A0A151ILN9-F1
#
_entry.id   AF-A0A151ILN9-F1
#
_cell.length_a   1.000
_cell.length_b   1.000
_cell.length_c   1.000
_cell.angle_alpha   90.00
_cell.angle_beta   90.00
_cell.angle_gamma   90.00
#
_symmetry.space_group_name_H-M   'P 1'
#
loop_
_entity.id
_entity.type
_entity.pdbx_description
1 polymer ?
#
loop_
_entity_poly.entity_id
_entity_poly.type
_entity_poly.pdbx_seq_one_letter_code
_entity_poly.pdbx_strand_id
1 'polypeptide(L)'
;MRDKALITIVFLILGAGPVFPFLQVYGKQLGISPLIIGSINAILPILTLIAKPIFGFIMDYFQTWRKVIFLSLLVIANSCYAIILFLPPLPGPILSENHFQNVSCETLPHCNMKYHASAIASCNGMKDTTCHWICENTNFSMQLSFHGNQNKAIISPDTTCLLNINEISLCQGNLTNNYNCNVTCDNFKYEQCLYTSIIFWSFVLLMCIGEIGFFVFISISDAFCFVILVFAFLGQDKRLKYGKQRLWGAMGYGVVACLSGYMVDLWSYDKVYKNYIPSMLLMLVFTCIDLICCIKLEFYFYIFISHHRFLLQLPFQSESTTILKDVFTLLKSKSIVIFLCFSAFIGILNSIMRNFLLWYVEDLSIMTGYMDRIKSIEGLIVAAQSFSGEVIFFFLSGKILKKLGYGYTFTLCFICYALRLGLISVAPTLWWVLLIEFFMQGPSYALSFTTVVAYGNVITPTGASGTVQGLVQGMIDGLGFSVGSLVGGILFKKFGGTMTIRIFSVFAAFSALTYFILYILYLKRKTVDTRNNIKWRELDNARKHCTVADT
;
A
#
# COMPACT_ATOMS: atom_id res chain seq x y z
N MET A 1 24.02 -0.84 -24.85
CA MET A 1 23.28 0.30 -24.23
C MET A 1 21.85 -0.06 -23.84
N ARG A 2 21.10 -0.72 -24.73
CA ARG A 2 19.70 -1.12 -24.53
C ARG A 2 19.47 -2.01 -23.29
N ASP A 3 20.37 -2.96 -23.02
CA ASP A 3 20.24 -3.87 -21.87
C ASP A 3 20.65 -3.20 -20.54
N LYS A 4 21.62 -2.29 -20.56
CA LYS A 4 22.07 -1.56 -19.36
C LYS A 4 20.99 -0.63 -18.80
N ALA A 5 20.24 0.07 -19.67
CA ALA A 5 19.14 0.94 -19.23
C ALA A 5 17.96 0.12 -18.65
N LEU A 6 17.68 -1.06 -19.21
CA LEU A 6 16.67 -1.99 -18.71
C LEU A 6 17.04 -2.51 -17.31
N ILE A 7 18.31 -2.89 -17.12
CA ILE A 7 18.85 -3.37 -15.85
C ILE A 7 18.81 -2.29 -14.76
N THR A 8 18.87 -1.00 -15.09
CA THR A 8 18.96 0.04 -14.06
C THR A 8 17.59 0.46 -13.50
N ILE A 9 16.48 0.26 -14.24
CA ILE A 9 15.11 0.43 -13.72
C ILE A 9 14.75 -0.68 -12.72
N VAL A 10 15.41 -1.86 -12.82
CA VAL A 10 15.26 -3.00 -11.88
C VAL A 10 15.43 -2.58 -10.42
N PHE A 11 16.31 -1.59 -10.15
CA PHE A 11 16.73 -1.26 -8.79
C PHE A 11 15.84 -0.21 -8.11
N LEU A 12 15.04 0.57 -8.82
CA LEU A 12 14.42 1.78 -8.24
C LEU A 12 13.40 1.54 -7.10
N ILE A 13 13.04 0.30 -6.75
CA ILE A 13 12.02 -0.02 -5.74
C ILE A 13 12.56 -0.99 -4.66
N LEU A 14 13.83 -1.39 -4.73
CA LEU A 14 14.39 -2.41 -3.82
C LEU A 14 14.48 -1.91 -2.38
N GLY A 15 14.91 -0.66 -2.17
CA GLY A 15 15.08 -0.08 -0.84
C GLY A 15 13.81 -0.04 0.01
N ALA A 16 12.63 0.10 -0.63
CA ALA A 16 11.35 0.11 0.07
C ALA A 16 10.81 -1.30 0.37
N GLY A 17 11.24 -2.31 -0.38
CA GLY A 17 10.78 -3.71 -0.28
C GLY A 17 10.82 -4.32 1.12
N PRO A 18 11.89 -4.15 1.91
CA PRO A 18 12.00 -4.82 3.21
C PRO A 18 10.95 -4.37 4.22
N VAL A 19 10.60 -3.09 4.26
CA VAL A 19 9.81 -2.49 5.35
C VAL A 19 8.40 -2.11 4.92
N PHE A 20 8.25 -1.55 3.72
CA PHE A 20 6.99 -0.97 3.27
C PHE A 20 5.79 -1.93 3.38
N PRO A 21 5.85 -3.21 2.96
CA PRO A 21 4.71 -4.11 3.08
C PRO A 21 4.31 -4.35 4.55
N PHE A 22 5.28 -4.40 5.47
CA PHE A 22 5.05 -4.73 6.87
C PHE A 22 4.70 -3.53 7.74
N LEU A 23 4.80 -2.30 7.21
CA LEU A 23 4.61 -1.05 7.98
C LEU A 23 3.25 -0.99 8.69
N GLN A 24 2.19 -1.43 8.01
CA GLN A 24 0.84 -1.43 8.58
C GLN A 24 0.72 -2.40 9.73
N VAL A 25 1.38 -3.56 9.61
CA VAL A 25 1.36 -4.60 10.63
C VAL A 25 2.28 -4.26 11.80
N TYR A 26 3.38 -3.55 11.54
CA TYR A 26 4.18 -2.91 12.58
C TYR A 26 3.35 -1.90 13.39
N GLY A 27 2.52 -1.09 12.72
CA GLY A 27 1.54 -0.22 13.39
C GLY A 27 0.55 -0.99 14.28
N LYS A 28 0.10 -2.18 13.85
CA LYS A 28 -0.72 -3.09 14.67
C LYS A 28 0.05 -3.56 15.92
N GLN A 29 1.33 -3.92 15.77
CA GLN A 29 2.21 -4.33 16.87
C GLN A 29 2.46 -3.19 17.88
N LEU A 30 2.48 -1.93 17.43
CA LEU A 30 2.52 -0.75 18.31
C LEU A 30 1.21 -0.52 19.10
N GLY A 31 0.16 -1.29 18.81
CA GLY A 31 -1.16 -1.18 19.46
C GLY A 31 -2.11 -0.19 18.78
N ILE A 32 -1.79 0.29 17.58
CA ILE A 32 -2.64 1.24 16.86
C ILE A 32 -3.87 0.52 16.28
N SER A 33 -5.06 1.08 16.52
CA SER A 33 -6.33 0.54 16.01
C SER A 33 -6.39 0.50 14.48
N PRO A 34 -7.07 -0.50 13.86
CA PRO A 34 -7.32 -0.49 12.41
C PRO A 34 -8.06 0.77 11.95
N LEU A 35 -8.96 1.31 12.78
CA LEU A 35 -9.67 2.55 12.48
C LEU A 35 -8.70 3.74 12.37
N ILE A 36 -7.70 3.80 13.24
CA ILE A 36 -6.79 4.95 13.31
C ILE A 36 -5.73 4.85 12.23
N ILE A 37 -5.20 3.66 11.97
CA ILE A 37 -4.36 3.42 10.79
C ILE A 37 -5.15 3.73 9.50
N GLY A 38 -6.42 3.31 9.43
CA GLY A 38 -7.33 3.69 8.35
C GLY A 38 -7.48 5.21 8.21
N SER A 39 -7.62 5.96 9.31
CA SER A 39 -7.72 7.42 9.32
C SER A 39 -6.39 8.11 8.95
N ILE A 40 -5.25 7.62 9.43
CA ILE A 40 -3.93 8.12 9.05
C ILE A 40 -3.75 7.93 7.53
N ASN A 41 -3.95 6.70 7.05
CA ASN A 41 -3.93 6.37 5.62
C ASN A 41 -5.11 6.99 4.84
N ALA A 42 -6.05 7.68 5.48
CA ALA A 42 -7.05 8.49 4.78
C ALA A 42 -6.55 9.91 4.55
N ILE A 43 -5.94 10.52 5.56
CA ILE A 43 -5.48 11.92 5.50
C ILE A 43 -4.22 12.03 4.64
N LEU A 44 -3.25 11.13 4.83
CA LEU A 44 -1.95 11.22 4.17
C LEU A 44 -2.03 11.16 2.64
N PRO A 45 -2.80 10.25 2.02
CA PRO A 45 -2.96 10.20 0.57
C PRO A 45 -3.57 11.46 -0.06
N ILE A 46 -4.40 12.23 0.65
CA ILE A 46 -4.93 13.50 0.12
C ILE A 46 -3.78 14.49 -0.12
N LEU A 47 -2.78 14.51 0.77
CA LEU A 47 -1.58 15.32 0.57
C LEU A 47 -0.78 14.83 -0.64
N THR A 48 -0.74 13.51 -0.90
CA THR A 48 -0.06 12.96 -2.08
C THR A 48 -0.75 13.35 -3.40
N LEU A 49 -2.08 13.48 -3.42
CA LEU A 49 -2.85 13.93 -4.59
C LEU A 49 -2.41 15.33 -5.04
N ILE A 50 -2.07 16.19 -4.07
CA ILE A 50 -1.60 17.56 -4.31
C ILE A 50 -0.09 17.58 -4.59
N ALA A 51 0.69 16.82 -3.82
CA ALA A 51 2.14 16.79 -3.94
C ALA A 51 2.61 16.23 -5.29
N LYS A 52 1.99 15.16 -5.81
CA LYS A 52 2.41 14.52 -7.07
C LYS A 52 2.41 15.50 -8.26
N PRO A 53 1.32 16.24 -8.58
CA PRO A 53 1.35 17.25 -9.63
C PRO A 53 2.34 18.39 -9.37
N ILE A 54 2.49 18.85 -8.11
CA ILE A 54 3.41 19.95 -7.77
C ILE A 54 4.85 19.53 -8.02
N PHE A 55 5.28 18.39 -7.47
CA PHE A 55 6.63 17.88 -7.71
C PHE A 55 6.83 17.50 -9.17
N GLY A 56 5.80 16.99 -9.86
CA GLY A 56 5.82 16.79 -11.30
C GLY A 56 6.09 18.08 -12.07
N PHE A 57 5.39 19.17 -11.74
CA PHE A 57 5.58 20.50 -12.33
C PHE A 57 6.97 21.07 -12.02
N ILE A 58 7.43 20.98 -10.76
CA ILE A 58 8.78 21.41 -10.36
C ILE A 58 9.83 20.65 -11.17
N MET A 59 9.62 19.36 -11.43
CA MET A 59 10.55 18.55 -12.24
C MET A 59 10.50 18.85 -13.73
N ASP A 60 9.31 19.17 -14.25
CA ASP A 60 9.14 19.57 -15.65
C ASP A 60 9.76 20.97 -15.89
N TYR A 61 9.69 21.88 -14.90
CA TYR A 61 10.22 23.25 -14.96
C TYR A 61 11.73 23.35 -14.64
N PHE A 62 12.18 22.80 -13.51
CA PHE A 62 13.58 22.89 -13.06
C PHE A 62 14.41 21.68 -13.50
N GLN A 63 14.69 21.59 -14.80
CA GLN A 63 15.41 20.44 -15.39
C GLN A 63 16.82 20.21 -14.79
N THR A 64 17.51 21.28 -14.39
CA THR A 64 18.86 21.21 -13.80
C THR A 64 18.87 20.57 -12.41
N TRP A 65 17.78 20.76 -11.64
CA TRP A 65 17.64 20.24 -10.27
C TRP A 65 16.98 18.87 -10.21
N ARG A 66 16.60 18.32 -11.36
CA ARG A 66 15.85 17.06 -11.48
C ARG A 66 16.51 15.89 -10.77
N LYS A 67 17.83 15.77 -10.95
CA LYS A 67 18.68 14.78 -10.27
C LYS A 67 18.58 14.88 -8.76
N VAL A 68 18.81 16.09 -8.24
CA VAL A 68 18.92 16.34 -6.81
C VAL A 68 17.58 16.02 -6.13
N ILE A 69 16.47 16.44 -6.74
CA ILE A 69 15.13 16.20 -6.22
C ILE A 69 14.76 14.70 -6.28
N PHE A 70 15.10 14.01 -7.35
CA PHE A 70 14.82 12.57 -7.46
C PHE A 70 15.59 11.75 -6.39
N LEU A 71 16.88 12.04 -6.21
CA LEU A 71 17.72 11.38 -5.21
C LEU A 71 17.32 11.77 -3.78
N SER A 72 16.99 13.03 -3.52
CA SER A 72 16.58 13.47 -2.19
C SER A 72 15.27 12.84 -1.76
N LEU A 73 14.28 12.71 -2.66
CA LEU A 73 13.01 12.03 -2.37
C LEU A 73 13.23 10.56 -1.98
N LEU A 74 14.11 9.85 -2.69
CA LEU A 74 14.44 8.45 -2.38
C LEU A 74 15.07 8.32 -0.98
N VAL A 75 16.07 9.15 -0.67
CA VAL A 75 16.76 9.12 0.63
C VAL A 75 15.83 9.49 1.76
N ILE A 76 15.05 10.57 1.60
CA ILE A 76 14.11 11.06 2.63
C ILE A 76 13.06 9.99 2.93
N ALA A 77 12.45 9.41 1.89
CA ALA A 77 11.40 8.41 2.07
C ALA A 77 11.90 7.16 2.82
N ASN A 78 13.01 6.58 2.38
CA ASN A 78 13.57 5.38 3.01
C ASN A 78 14.14 5.67 4.41
N SER A 79 14.70 6.85 4.65
CA SER A 79 15.15 7.26 5.99
C SER A 79 13.98 7.37 6.96
N CYS A 80 12.85 7.94 6.54
CA CYS A 80 11.64 7.99 7.36
C CYS A 80 11.16 6.58 7.73
N TYR A 81 11.11 5.64 6.78
CA TYR A 81 10.73 4.25 7.07
C TYR A 81 11.71 3.55 8.01
N ALA A 82 13.02 3.78 7.87
CA ALA A 82 14.01 3.24 8.78
C ALA A 82 13.86 3.81 10.21
N ILE A 83 13.62 5.11 10.35
CA ILE A 83 13.39 5.75 11.66
C ILE A 83 12.12 5.21 12.31
N ILE A 84 11.06 4.92 11.54
CA ILE A 84 9.81 4.35 12.09
C ILE A 84 10.07 3.05 12.85
N LEU A 85 10.97 2.19 12.36
CA LEU A 85 11.30 0.92 12.99
C LEU A 85 12.09 1.04 14.30
N PHE A 86 12.63 2.22 14.59
CA PHE A 86 13.28 2.51 15.87
C PHE A 86 12.31 3.01 16.94
N LEU A 87 11.07 3.36 16.60
CA LEU A 87 10.11 3.78 17.62
C LEU A 87 9.82 2.59 18.55
N PRO A 88 10.11 2.69 19.86
CA PRO A 88 9.88 1.59 20.77
C PRO A 88 8.39 1.29 20.88
N PRO A 89 7.99 0.01 20.99
CA PRO A 89 6.62 -0.33 21.34
C PRO A 89 6.29 0.28 22.72
N LEU A 90 5.08 0.81 22.88
CA LEU A 90 4.64 1.27 24.21
C LEU A 90 4.70 0.09 25.19
N PRO A 91 5.15 0.32 26.44
CA PRO A 91 5.15 -0.72 27.46
C PRO A 91 3.71 -1.19 27.67
N GLY A 92 3.49 -2.51 27.58
CA GLY A 92 2.20 -3.10 27.86
C GLY A 92 2.04 -4.49 27.24
N PRO A 93 1.25 -5.36 27.87
CA PRO A 93 1.06 -6.73 27.40
C PRO A 93 0.32 -6.74 26.04
N ILE A 94 0.63 -7.74 25.21
CA ILE A 94 -0.19 -8.08 24.02
C ILE A 94 -0.96 -9.36 24.34
N LEU A 95 -2.24 -9.37 23.96
CA LEU A 95 -3.05 -10.57 23.99
C LEU A 95 -2.60 -11.47 22.83
N SER A 96 -1.69 -12.40 23.13
CA SER A 96 -1.12 -13.34 22.15
C SER A 96 -2.07 -14.51 21.86
N GLU A 97 -2.94 -14.83 22.80
CA GLU A 97 -3.98 -15.86 22.70
C GLU A 97 -5.26 -15.24 23.25
N ASN A 98 -6.32 -15.20 22.43
CA ASN A 98 -7.62 -14.71 22.88
C ASN A 98 -8.41 -15.78 23.64
N HIS A 99 -7.88 -17.00 23.71
CA HIS A 99 -8.51 -18.15 24.36
C HIS A 99 -7.57 -18.70 25.41
N PHE A 100 -8.00 -18.69 26.67
CA PHE A 100 -7.30 -19.31 27.77
C PHE A 100 -8.14 -20.49 28.28
N GLN A 101 -7.54 -21.67 28.34
CA GLN A 101 -8.20 -22.87 28.86
C GLN A 101 -7.86 -23.08 30.32
N ASN A 102 -8.80 -23.62 31.09
CA ASN A 102 -8.61 -24.03 32.49
C ASN A 102 -8.20 -22.89 33.43
N VAL A 103 -8.81 -21.72 33.27
CA VAL A 103 -8.58 -20.59 34.18
C VAL A 103 -9.64 -20.59 35.27
N SER A 104 -9.22 -20.37 36.53
CA SER A 104 -10.13 -20.20 37.66
C SER A 104 -10.20 -18.74 38.10
N CYS A 105 -11.41 -18.16 38.17
CA CYS A 105 -11.61 -16.77 38.57
C CYS A 105 -11.20 -16.50 40.03
N GLU A 106 -11.29 -17.50 40.91
CA GLU A 106 -11.05 -17.36 42.36
C GLU A 106 -9.60 -17.00 42.71
N THR A 107 -8.65 -17.36 41.85
CA THR A 107 -7.21 -17.11 42.06
C THR A 107 -6.75 -15.68 41.73
N LEU A 108 -7.64 -14.81 41.23
CA LEU A 108 -7.28 -13.48 40.75
C LEU A 108 -7.46 -12.40 41.84
N PRO A 109 -6.44 -11.56 42.11
CA PRO A 109 -6.56 -10.47 43.08
C PRO A 109 -7.35 -9.26 42.56
N HIS A 110 -7.79 -8.40 43.48
CA HIS A 110 -8.45 -7.13 43.14
C HIS A 110 -7.44 -6.05 42.76
N CYS A 111 -7.77 -5.24 41.74
CA CYS A 111 -6.97 -4.08 41.41
C CYS A 111 -7.15 -2.99 42.48
N ASN A 112 -6.05 -2.39 42.94
CA ASN A 112 -6.14 -1.16 43.72
C ASN A 112 -6.53 0.00 42.79
N MET A 113 -7.79 0.45 42.88
CA MET A 113 -8.35 1.47 41.97
C MET A 113 -7.58 2.80 41.97
N LYS A 114 -6.93 3.19 43.09
CA LYS A 114 -6.11 4.42 43.11
C LYS A 114 -4.82 4.24 42.31
N TYR A 115 -4.17 3.10 42.46
CA TYR A 115 -2.95 2.76 41.72
C TYR A 115 -3.27 2.55 40.24
N HIS A 116 -4.34 1.81 39.93
CA HIS A 116 -4.85 1.59 38.58
C HIS A 116 -5.15 2.91 37.84
N ALA A 117 -5.92 3.81 38.45
CA ALA A 117 -6.20 5.12 37.87
C ALA A 117 -4.92 5.95 37.63
N SER A 118 -3.96 5.91 38.57
CA SER A 118 -2.68 6.59 38.40
C SER A 118 -1.80 5.96 37.32
N ALA A 119 -1.84 4.63 37.17
CA ALA A 119 -1.05 3.90 36.19
C ALA A 119 -1.60 4.04 34.77
N ILE A 120 -2.92 4.05 34.62
CA ILE A 120 -3.57 4.40 33.35
C ILE A 120 -3.29 5.85 32.99
N ALA A 121 -3.36 6.78 33.95
CA ALA A 121 -3.05 8.19 33.67
C ALA A 121 -1.57 8.43 33.33
N SER A 122 -0.65 7.66 33.93
CA SER A 122 0.80 7.74 33.67
C SER A 122 1.29 6.80 32.56
N CYS A 123 0.39 6.04 31.93
CA CYS A 123 0.69 5.10 30.86
C CYS A 123 1.74 4.04 31.27
N ASN A 124 1.66 3.55 32.50
CA ASN A 124 2.66 2.67 33.12
C ASN A 124 2.47 1.18 32.76
N GLY A 125 2.02 0.88 31.54
CA GLY A 125 1.93 -0.47 30.98
C GLY A 125 0.82 -1.38 31.51
N MET A 126 -0.18 -0.85 32.21
CA MET A 126 -1.41 -1.57 32.56
C MET A 126 -2.47 -1.40 31.48
N LYS A 127 -3.03 -2.49 30.97
CA LYS A 127 -4.10 -2.48 29.95
C LYS A 127 -5.37 -3.18 30.43
N ASP A 128 -6.51 -2.55 30.14
CA ASP A 128 -7.84 -3.08 30.50
C ASP A 128 -8.49 -3.83 29.33
N THR A 129 -9.10 -4.97 29.63
CA THR A 129 -9.94 -5.70 28.67
C THR A 129 -11.14 -6.37 29.34
N THR A 130 -12.17 -6.65 28.55
CA THR A 130 -13.32 -7.48 28.93
C THR A 130 -13.06 -8.93 28.55
N CYS A 131 -13.15 -9.84 29.51
CA CYS A 131 -13.02 -11.27 29.29
C CYS A 131 -14.33 -11.98 29.55
N HIS A 132 -14.78 -12.75 28.57
CA HIS A 132 -15.98 -13.57 28.58
C HIS A 132 -15.62 -15.00 28.98
N TRP A 133 -16.23 -15.47 30.04
CA TRP A 133 -16.04 -16.79 30.61
C TRP A 133 -17.16 -17.68 30.08
N ILE A 134 -16.76 -18.74 29.39
CA ILE A 134 -17.66 -19.76 28.85
C ILE A 134 -17.45 -21.02 29.68
N CYS A 135 -18.38 -21.25 30.61
CA CYS A 135 -18.41 -22.42 31.48
C CYS A 135 -19.64 -23.28 31.12
N GLU A 136 -19.64 -24.57 31.47
CA GLU A 136 -20.73 -25.50 31.06
C GLU A 136 -22.15 -25.03 31.44
N ASN A 137 -22.31 -24.31 32.55
CA ASN A 137 -23.62 -23.93 33.07
C ASN A 137 -23.90 -22.41 33.11
N THR A 138 -22.89 -21.56 32.90
CA THR A 138 -23.03 -20.09 32.99
C THR A 138 -22.01 -19.38 32.11
N ASN A 139 -22.48 -18.42 31.33
CA ASN A 139 -21.63 -17.48 30.60
C ASN A 139 -21.69 -16.12 31.28
N PHE A 140 -20.54 -15.53 31.57
CA PHE A 140 -20.47 -14.20 32.17
C PHE A 140 -19.24 -13.43 31.66
N SER A 141 -19.30 -12.11 31.71
CA SER A 141 -18.22 -11.23 31.26
C SER A 141 -17.70 -10.41 32.43
N MET A 142 -16.39 -10.30 32.58
CA MET A 142 -15.75 -9.48 33.60
C MET A 142 -14.70 -8.54 33.00
N GLN A 143 -14.39 -7.45 33.69
CA GLN A 143 -13.27 -6.58 33.33
C GLN A 143 -12.00 -6.94 34.12
N LEU A 144 -10.92 -7.20 33.36
CA LEU A 144 -9.59 -7.51 33.87
C LEU A 144 -8.60 -6.44 33.44
N SER A 145 -7.68 -6.10 34.34
CA SER A 145 -6.49 -5.29 34.05
C SER A 145 -5.25 -6.17 34.06
N PHE A 146 -4.43 -6.06 33.03
CA PHE A 146 -3.19 -6.82 32.87
C PHE A 146 -1.98 -5.93 33.15
N HIS A 147 -1.06 -6.40 33.99
CA HIS A 147 0.20 -5.76 34.30
C HIS A 147 1.32 -6.30 33.39
N GLY A 148 1.96 -5.42 32.62
CA GLY A 148 2.95 -5.77 31.59
C GLY A 148 4.33 -6.17 32.11
N ASN A 149 4.44 -7.10 33.06
CA ASN A 149 5.74 -7.57 33.53
C ASN A 149 6.40 -8.59 32.57
N GLN A 150 5.60 -9.17 31.68
CA GLN A 150 6.05 -9.95 30.53
C GLN A 150 5.24 -9.45 29.32
N ASN A 151 5.89 -9.28 28.18
CA ASN A 151 5.29 -8.78 26.94
C ASN A 151 4.08 -9.60 26.41
N LYS A 152 3.74 -10.72 27.07
CA LYS A 152 2.59 -11.59 26.82
C LYS A 152 1.55 -11.40 27.92
N ALA A 153 0.28 -11.21 27.54
CA ALA A 153 -0.83 -11.27 28.48
C ALA A 153 -1.02 -12.72 28.95
N ILE A 154 -0.69 -13.00 30.20
CA ILE A 154 -0.94 -14.27 30.87
C ILE A 154 -1.92 -14.00 32.00
N ILE A 155 -2.97 -14.82 32.12
CA ILE A 155 -3.86 -14.77 33.26
C ILE A 155 -3.19 -15.51 34.41
N SER A 156 -2.67 -14.74 35.38
CA SER A 156 -2.00 -15.24 36.59
C SER A 156 -2.28 -14.27 37.74
N PRO A 157 -2.36 -14.75 39.00
CA PRO A 157 -2.54 -13.89 40.16
C PRO A 157 -1.56 -12.70 40.19
N ASP A 158 -0.34 -12.88 39.68
CA ASP A 158 0.71 -11.85 39.74
C ASP A 158 0.62 -10.82 38.60
N THR A 159 -0.05 -11.16 37.49
CA THR A 159 -0.07 -10.36 36.25
C THR A 159 -1.44 -9.80 35.92
N THR A 160 -2.50 -10.24 36.59
CA THR A 160 -3.88 -9.86 36.29
C THR A 160 -4.67 -9.54 37.53
N CYS A 161 -5.53 -8.53 37.46
CA CYS A 161 -6.41 -8.16 38.55
C CYS A 161 -7.82 -7.78 38.09
N LEU A 162 -8.80 -7.96 38.98
CA LEU A 162 -10.23 -7.71 38.76
C LEU A 162 -10.60 -6.25 39.04
N LEU A 163 -11.35 -5.61 38.11
CA LEU A 163 -11.77 -4.21 38.23
C LEU A 163 -13.17 -4.02 38.84
N ASN A 164 -14.08 -4.98 38.67
CA ASN A 164 -15.47 -4.82 39.10
C ASN A 164 -15.78 -5.69 40.34
N ILE A 165 -16.07 -5.03 41.47
CA ILE A 165 -16.32 -5.67 42.78
C ILE A 165 -17.76 -6.23 42.86
N ASN A 166 -18.70 -5.74 42.06
CA ASN A 166 -20.12 -6.11 42.20
C ASN A 166 -20.50 -7.42 41.47
N GLU A 167 -19.68 -7.88 40.52
CA GLU A 167 -19.88 -9.15 39.79
C GLU A 167 -19.25 -10.35 40.51
N ILE A 168 -18.64 -10.14 41.69
CA ILE A 168 -17.96 -11.18 42.49
C ILE A 168 -18.90 -12.35 42.86
N SER A 169 -20.20 -12.06 43.07
CA SER A 169 -21.19 -13.10 43.35
C SER A 169 -21.31 -14.15 42.23
N LEU A 170 -20.92 -13.82 40.99
CA LEU A 170 -20.88 -14.78 39.87
C LEU A 170 -19.66 -15.71 39.95
N CYS A 171 -18.51 -15.24 40.46
CA CYS A 171 -17.32 -16.07 40.66
C CYS A 171 -17.36 -16.91 41.95
N GLN A 172 -17.99 -16.41 43.03
CA GLN A 172 -18.07 -17.10 44.33
C GLN A 172 -19.39 -17.86 44.56
N GLY A 173 -20.49 -17.46 43.95
CA GLY A 173 -21.84 -17.95 44.29
C GLY A 173 -22.28 -19.24 43.60
N ASN A 174 -21.59 -19.70 42.55
CA ASN A 174 -22.01 -20.85 41.73
C ASN A 174 -20.91 -21.90 41.46
N LEU A 175 -19.76 -21.82 42.13
CA LEU A 175 -18.56 -22.62 41.82
C LEU A 175 -18.07 -23.48 43.00
N THR A 176 -18.95 -24.28 43.59
CA THR A 176 -18.55 -25.30 44.58
C THR A 176 -17.84 -26.51 43.97
N ASN A 177 -17.72 -26.59 42.65
CA ASN A 177 -16.95 -27.62 41.93
C ASN A 177 -15.94 -26.93 40.99
N ASN A 178 -14.70 -27.40 40.98
CA ASN A 178 -13.61 -27.01 40.08
C ASN A 178 -14.05 -27.12 38.60
N TYR A 179 -14.69 -26.09 38.06
CA TYR A 179 -14.98 -26.00 36.63
C TYR A 179 -13.91 -25.17 35.95
N ASN A 180 -13.09 -25.85 35.16
CA ASN A 180 -12.19 -25.23 34.19
C ASN A 180 -13.03 -24.49 33.15
N CYS A 181 -13.03 -23.16 33.16
CA CYS A 181 -13.73 -22.37 32.16
C CYS A 181 -12.82 -22.02 30.98
N ASN A 182 -13.41 -21.93 29.79
CA ASN A 182 -12.73 -21.38 28.62
C ASN A 182 -12.95 -19.86 28.62
N VAL A 183 -11.88 -19.09 28.69
CA VAL A 183 -11.93 -17.64 28.79
C VAL A 183 -11.56 -17.02 27.46
N THR A 184 -12.46 -16.22 26.92
CA THR A 184 -12.24 -15.45 25.71
C THR A 184 -12.16 -13.96 26.02
N CYS A 185 -11.02 -13.33 25.80
CA CYS A 185 -10.85 -11.90 26.05
C CYS A 185 -11.00 -11.06 24.79
N ASP A 186 -11.69 -9.93 24.92
CA ASP A 186 -11.75 -8.90 23.92
C ASP A 186 -10.38 -8.24 23.73
N ASN A 187 -10.22 -7.50 22.63
CA ASN A 187 -9.03 -6.68 22.45
C ASN A 187 -8.98 -5.58 23.53
N PHE A 188 -7.77 -5.26 24.00
CA PHE A 188 -7.57 -4.19 24.95
C PHE A 188 -8.27 -2.90 24.53
N LYS A 189 -8.97 -2.26 25.48
CA LYS A 189 -9.60 -0.97 25.22
C LYS A 189 -8.49 0.03 24.91
N TYR A 190 -8.63 0.70 23.76
CA TYR A 190 -7.64 1.65 23.26
C TYR A 190 -7.39 2.75 24.29
N GLU A 191 -6.18 2.79 24.82
CA GLU A 191 -5.82 3.78 25.83
C GLU A 191 -5.67 5.18 25.21
N GLN A 192 -6.25 6.15 25.90
CA GLN A 192 -6.08 7.58 25.66
C GLN A 192 -4.59 8.00 25.70
N CYS A 193 -3.75 7.20 26.38
CA CYS A 193 -2.30 7.31 26.45
C CYS A 193 -1.58 7.21 25.10
N LEU A 194 -1.97 6.27 24.24
CA LEU A 194 -1.24 6.01 23.00
C LEU A 194 -1.29 7.24 22.08
N TYR A 195 -2.46 7.86 21.95
CA TYR A 195 -2.67 9.02 21.05
C TYR A 195 -2.13 10.34 21.60
N THR A 196 -1.85 10.40 22.91
CA THR A 196 -1.25 11.56 23.56
C THR A 196 0.29 11.46 23.57
N SER A 197 0.84 10.27 23.36
CA SER A 197 2.29 10.03 23.34
C SER A 197 2.97 10.68 22.14
N ILE A 198 4.20 11.17 22.36
CA ILE A 198 5.08 11.68 21.31
C ILE A 198 5.47 10.59 20.30
N ILE A 199 5.46 9.32 20.72
CA ILE A 199 5.75 8.15 19.86
C ILE A 199 4.70 8.06 18.75
N PHE A 200 3.42 8.21 19.09
CA PHE A 200 2.34 8.16 18.10
C PHE A 200 2.42 9.31 17.09
N TRP A 201 2.59 10.55 17.55
CA TRP A 201 2.70 11.69 16.64
C TRP A 201 3.97 11.66 15.79
N SER A 202 5.07 11.15 16.34
CA SER A 202 6.30 10.89 15.57
C SER A 202 6.08 9.82 14.50
N PHE A 203 5.37 8.74 14.82
CA PHE A 203 4.95 7.72 13.84
C PHE A 203 4.12 8.33 12.72
N VAL A 204 3.08 9.13 13.05
CA VAL A 204 2.22 9.79 12.06
C VAL A 204 3.01 10.74 11.15
N LEU A 205 3.90 11.56 11.72
CA LEU A 205 4.70 12.51 10.96
C LEU A 205 5.71 11.82 10.03
N LEU A 206 6.42 10.80 10.53
CA LEU A 206 7.38 10.04 9.72
C LEU A 206 6.66 9.24 8.62
N MET A 207 5.51 8.66 8.92
CA MET A 207 4.67 7.96 7.93
C MET A 207 4.19 8.93 6.86
N CYS A 208 3.79 10.15 7.24
CA CYS A 208 3.41 11.23 6.31
C CYS A 208 4.53 11.56 5.31
N ILE A 209 5.72 11.88 5.82
CA ILE A 209 6.86 12.28 4.99
C ILE A 209 7.34 11.10 4.13
N GLY A 210 7.40 9.91 4.71
CA GLY A 210 7.79 8.67 4.03
C GLY A 210 6.87 8.32 2.86
N GLU A 211 5.55 8.29 3.10
CA GLU A 211 4.55 7.95 2.09
C GLU A 211 4.51 8.98 0.96
N ILE A 212 4.50 10.28 1.29
CA ILE A 212 4.54 11.35 0.27
C ILE A 212 5.79 11.23 -0.58
N GLY A 213 6.97 11.09 0.05
CA GLY A 213 8.23 10.94 -0.66
C GLY A 213 8.23 9.73 -1.60
N PHE A 214 7.77 8.57 -1.11
CA PHE A 214 7.73 7.32 -1.86
C PHE A 214 6.77 7.37 -3.06
N PHE A 215 5.54 7.86 -2.87
CA PHE A 215 4.55 7.93 -3.94
C PHE A 215 4.91 8.98 -5.00
N VAL A 216 5.47 10.12 -4.60
CA VAL A 216 5.99 11.13 -5.54
C VAL A 216 7.15 10.56 -6.34
N PHE A 217 8.08 9.85 -5.68
CA PHE A 217 9.19 9.17 -6.33
C PHE A 217 8.71 8.16 -7.39
N ILE A 218 7.70 7.33 -7.08
CA ILE A 218 7.13 6.38 -8.05
C ILE A 218 6.57 7.11 -9.29
N SER A 219 5.80 8.18 -9.09
CA SER A 219 5.19 8.92 -10.19
C SER A 219 6.22 9.56 -11.11
N ILE A 220 7.28 10.12 -10.54
CA ILE A 220 8.38 10.72 -11.29
C ILE A 220 9.13 9.62 -12.05
N SER A 221 9.44 8.50 -11.39
CA SER A 221 10.09 7.32 -11.98
C SER A 221 9.32 6.79 -13.20
N ASP A 222 7.99 6.72 -13.11
CA ASP A 222 7.13 6.29 -14.23
C ASP A 222 7.14 7.29 -15.40
N ALA A 223 7.15 8.60 -15.12
CA ALA A 223 7.31 9.61 -16.17
C ALA A 223 8.68 9.48 -16.87
N PHE A 224 9.76 9.28 -16.10
CA PHE A 224 11.10 9.01 -16.64
C PHE A 224 11.15 7.75 -17.52
N CYS A 225 10.47 6.69 -17.10
CA CYS A 225 10.37 5.43 -17.83
C CYS A 225 9.85 5.64 -19.27
N PHE A 226 8.80 6.46 -19.44
CA PHE A 226 8.31 6.80 -20.79
C PHE A 226 9.29 7.64 -21.60
N VAL A 227 9.98 8.60 -20.97
CA VAL A 227 11.00 9.41 -21.63
C VAL A 227 12.10 8.50 -22.17
N ILE A 228 12.61 7.57 -21.36
CA ILE A 228 13.63 6.61 -21.77
C ILE A 228 13.13 5.72 -22.92
N LEU A 229 11.89 5.22 -22.87
CA LEU A 229 11.30 4.41 -23.95
C LEU A 229 11.23 5.17 -25.28
N VAL A 230 10.89 6.46 -25.25
CA VAL A 230 10.82 7.29 -26.44
C VAL A 230 12.20 7.42 -27.08
N PHE A 231 13.22 7.74 -26.29
CA PHE A 231 14.60 7.97 -26.75
C PHE A 231 15.33 6.69 -27.17
N ALA A 232 15.21 5.59 -26.43
CA ALA A 232 16.02 4.39 -26.65
C ALA A 232 15.58 3.52 -27.84
N PHE A 233 14.38 3.71 -28.40
CA PHE A 233 13.75 2.71 -29.29
C PHE A 233 13.18 3.20 -30.64
N LEU A 234 13.49 4.41 -31.16
CA LEU A 234 13.01 5.02 -32.45
C LEU A 234 11.94 4.22 -33.26
N GLY A 235 10.63 4.46 -33.09
CA GLY A 235 9.52 3.62 -33.61
C GLY A 235 8.13 3.89 -32.98
N GLN A 236 7.03 3.49 -33.65
CA GLN A 236 5.64 3.89 -33.33
C GLN A 236 4.91 3.02 -32.26
N ASP A 237 5.28 1.75 -32.06
CA ASP A 237 4.58 0.80 -31.15
C ASP A 237 5.10 0.80 -29.67
N LYS A 238 5.72 1.91 -29.22
CA LYS A 238 6.57 1.94 -28.02
C LYS A 238 5.86 2.12 -26.67
N ARG A 239 4.71 2.81 -26.65
CA ARG A 239 4.02 3.17 -25.40
C ARG A 239 3.49 1.94 -24.65
N LEU A 240 3.27 0.85 -25.39
CA LEU A 240 2.81 -0.44 -24.90
C LEU A 240 3.93 -1.29 -24.27
N LYS A 241 5.18 -0.81 -24.24
CA LYS A 241 6.33 -1.51 -23.62
C LYS A 241 6.62 -1.07 -22.19
N TYR A 242 5.85 -0.13 -21.63
CA TYR A 242 6.00 0.33 -20.24
C TYR A 242 5.96 -0.82 -19.24
N GLY A 243 5.00 -1.74 -19.35
CA GLY A 243 4.90 -2.89 -18.46
C GLY A 243 6.17 -3.76 -18.49
N LYS A 244 6.83 -3.91 -19.64
CA LYS A 244 8.10 -4.66 -19.74
C LYS A 244 9.26 -4.04 -18.97
N GLN A 245 9.21 -2.75 -18.68
CA GLN A 245 10.21 -2.08 -17.85
C GLN A 245 9.81 -2.15 -16.37
N ARG A 246 8.54 -1.89 -16.07
CA ARG A 246 8.02 -1.92 -14.70
C ARG A 246 8.10 -3.30 -14.04
N LEU A 247 8.01 -4.39 -14.81
CA LEU A 247 8.08 -5.76 -14.27
C LEU A 247 9.34 -6.04 -13.45
N TRP A 248 10.46 -5.41 -13.78
CA TRP A 248 11.72 -5.66 -13.10
C TRP A 248 11.74 -5.04 -11.70
N GLY A 249 11.12 -3.87 -11.53
CA GLY A 249 10.96 -3.25 -10.22
C GLY A 249 10.03 -4.07 -9.31
N ALA A 250 8.96 -4.65 -9.88
CA ALA A 250 8.06 -5.55 -9.17
C ALA A 250 8.79 -6.82 -8.68
N MET A 251 9.55 -7.46 -9.56
CA MET A 251 10.34 -8.65 -9.21
C MET A 251 11.35 -8.36 -8.09
N GLY A 252 12.05 -7.24 -8.16
CA GLY A 252 12.96 -6.80 -7.11
C GLY A 252 12.26 -6.61 -5.75
N TYR A 253 11.16 -5.86 -5.75
CA TYR A 253 10.35 -5.61 -4.55
C TYR A 253 9.89 -6.92 -3.88
N GLY A 254 9.37 -7.87 -4.66
CA GLY A 254 8.91 -9.16 -4.14
C GLY A 254 10.01 -10.03 -3.53
N VAL A 255 11.18 -10.12 -4.18
CA VAL A 255 12.35 -10.88 -3.65
C VAL A 255 12.78 -10.31 -2.30
N VAL A 256 12.94 -9.00 -2.24
CA VAL A 256 13.45 -8.33 -1.05
C VAL A 256 12.43 -8.35 0.09
N ALA A 257 11.14 -8.23 -0.20
CA ALA A 257 10.08 -8.38 0.80
C ALA A 257 10.04 -9.79 1.41
N CYS A 258 10.19 -10.84 0.58
CA CYS A 258 10.27 -12.22 1.06
C CYS A 258 11.52 -12.49 1.90
N LEU A 259 12.68 -11.98 1.47
CA LEU A 259 13.92 -12.08 2.23
C LEU A 259 13.78 -11.39 3.60
N SER A 260 13.16 -10.20 3.63
CA SER A 260 12.90 -9.46 4.86
C SER A 260 11.99 -10.23 5.81
N GLY A 261 10.85 -10.74 5.33
CA GLY A 261 9.92 -11.52 6.14
C GLY A 261 10.58 -12.75 6.77
N TYR A 262 11.41 -13.46 6.00
CA TYR A 262 12.19 -14.60 6.49
C TYR A 262 13.20 -14.18 7.58
N MET A 263 13.95 -13.09 7.36
CA MET A 263 14.93 -12.61 8.35
C MET A 263 14.27 -12.12 9.64
N VAL A 264 13.11 -11.48 9.57
CA VAL A 264 12.36 -11.02 10.74
C VAL A 264 11.92 -12.20 11.59
N ASP A 265 11.39 -13.28 11.00
CA ASP A 265 11.00 -14.47 11.75
C ASP A 265 12.20 -15.19 12.38
N LEU A 266 13.32 -15.31 11.66
CA LEU A 266 14.55 -15.91 12.19
C LEU A 266 15.08 -15.18 13.44
N TRP A 267 15.12 -13.84 13.40
CA TRP A 267 15.59 -13.02 14.53
C TRP A 267 14.57 -12.87 15.66
N SER A 268 13.33 -13.23 15.39
CA SER A 268 12.21 -13.13 16.34
C SER A 268 11.71 -14.51 16.75
N TYR A 269 12.55 -15.53 16.66
CA TYR A 269 12.23 -16.87 17.11
C TYR A 269 11.78 -16.82 18.58
N ASP A 270 10.59 -17.37 18.86
CA ASP A 270 9.98 -17.46 20.19
C ASP A 270 9.64 -16.11 20.88
N LYS A 271 9.60 -15.01 20.11
CA LYS A 271 9.23 -13.68 20.61
C LYS A 271 7.85 -13.26 20.13
N VAL A 272 6.99 -12.83 21.06
CA VAL A 272 5.67 -12.24 20.77
C VAL A 272 5.80 -10.94 19.97
N TYR A 273 6.80 -10.10 20.30
CA TYR A 273 7.14 -8.92 19.51
C TYR A 273 8.15 -9.30 18.42
N LYS A 274 7.78 -9.09 17.16
CA LYS A 274 8.69 -9.29 16.04
C LYS A 274 9.68 -8.13 15.98
N ASN A 275 10.97 -8.46 15.89
CA ASN A 275 12.08 -7.52 15.78
C ASN A 275 12.32 -7.19 14.31
N TYR A 276 12.06 -5.95 13.92
CA TYR A 276 12.20 -5.48 12.54
C TYR A 276 13.60 -4.92 12.20
N ILE A 277 14.57 -5.00 13.13
CA ILE A 277 15.97 -4.56 12.91
C ILE A 277 16.61 -5.22 11.67
N PRO A 278 16.46 -6.54 11.40
CA PRO A 278 17.03 -7.15 10.20
C PRO A 278 16.47 -6.56 8.90
N SER A 279 15.17 -6.27 8.88
CA SER A 279 14.50 -5.62 7.76
C SER A 279 15.05 -4.21 7.51
N MET A 280 15.34 -3.47 8.57
CA MET A 280 15.93 -2.13 8.46
C MET A 280 17.36 -2.19 7.88
N LEU A 281 18.19 -3.15 8.31
CA LEU A 281 19.53 -3.33 7.76
C LEU A 281 19.49 -3.68 6.27
N LEU A 282 18.57 -4.55 5.86
CA LEU A 282 18.33 -4.84 4.44
C LEU A 282 17.93 -3.58 3.67
N MET A 283 17.02 -2.76 4.22
CA MET A 283 16.59 -1.50 3.60
C MET A 283 17.76 -0.55 3.38
N LEU A 284 18.67 -0.41 4.35
CA LEU A 284 19.86 0.44 4.19
C LEU A 284 20.77 -0.07 3.06
N VAL A 285 21.03 -1.39 3.02
CA VAL A 285 21.86 -2.00 1.98
C VAL A 285 21.25 -1.78 0.60
N PHE A 286 19.96 -2.08 0.42
CA PHE A 286 19.29 -1.91 -0.87
C PHE A 286 19.13 -0.44 -1.26
N THR A 287 18.89 0.47 -0.31
CA THR A 287 18.87 1.91 -0.60
C THR A 287 20.22 2.41 -1.10
N CYS A 288 21.33 1.94 -0.53
CA CYS A 288 22.67 2.27 -1.03
C CYS A 288 22.88 1.76 -2.47
N ILE A 289 22.43 0.54 -2.77
CA ILE A 289 22.47 -0.03 -4.12
C ILE A 289 21.64 0.83 -5.09
N ASP A 290 20.43 1.23 -4.69
CA ASP A 290 19.53 2.05 -5.50
C ASP A 290 20.16 3.41 -5.80
N LEU A 291 20.81 4.05 -4.83
CA LEU A 291 21.54 5.31 -5.01
C LEU A 291 22.70 5.16 -6.00
N ILE A 292 23.52 4.11 -5.85
CA ILE A 292 24.64 3.82 -6.76
C ILE A 292 24.13 3.61 -8.19
N CYS A 293 23.02 2.87 -8.34
CA CYS A 293 22.36 2.65 -9.62
C CYS A 293 21.82 3.95 -10.23
N CYS A 294 21.14 4.79 -9.44
CA CYS A 294 20.61 6.08 -9.90
C CYS A 294 21.72 7.02 -10.41
N ILE A 295 22.82 7.12 -9.65
CA ILE A 295 23.99 7.95 -10.03
C ILE A 295 24.58 7.47 -11.35
N LYS A 296 24.69 6.15 -11.55
CA LYS A 296 25.16 5.57 -12.82
C LYS A 296 24.18 5.82 -13.97
N LEU A 297 22.88 5.63 -13.75
CA LEU A 297 21.83 5.78 -14.78
C LEU A 297 21.86 7.19 -15.39
N GLU A 298 21.95 8.22 -14.53
CA GLU A 298 22.00 9.60 -15.00
C GLU A 298 23.30 9.98 -15.68
N PHE A 299 24.44 9.42 -15.28
CA PHE A 299 25.70 9.61 -16.02
C PHE A 299 25.56 9.10 -17.47
N TYR A 300 24.97 7.92 -17.65
CA TYR A 300 24.68 7.39 -18.99
C TYR A 300 23.61 8.19 -19.73
N PHE A 301 22.57 8.67 -19.06
CA PHE A 301 21.51 9.46 -19.66
C PHE A 301 22.00 10.85 -20.09
N TYR A 302 22.84 11.51 -19.28
CA TYR A 302 23.48 12.79 -19.60
C TYR A 302 24.42 12.66 -20.80
N ILE A 303 25.24 11.61 -20.85
CA ILE A 303 26.10 11.32 -22.02
C ILE A 303 25.26 11.02 -23.26
N PHE A 304 24.19 10.23 -23.12
CA PHE A 304 23.30 9.89 -24.22
C PHE A 304 22.56 11.13 -24.77
N ILE A 305 22.03 11.99 -23.90
CA ILE A 305 21.43 13.27 -24.31
C ILE A 305 22.49 14.19 -24.92
N SER A 306 23.67 14.32 -24.33
CA SER A 306 24.75 15.17 -24.87
C SER A 306 25.16 14.74 -26.29
N HIS A 307 25.28 13.42 -26.51
CA HIS A 307 25.67 12.85 -27.79
C HIS A 307 24.55 12.90 -28.85
N HIS A 308 23.27 12.83 -28.45
CA HIS A 308 22.12 12.85 -29.38
C HIS A 308 21.45 14.23 -29.53
N ARG A 309 21.73 15.19 -28.63
CA ARG A 309 21.36 16.62 -28.77
C ARG A 309 22.01 17.24 -30.00
N PHE A 310 23.14 16.68 -30.44
CA PHE A 310 23.80 17.04 -31.70
C PHE A 310 23.07 16.49 -32.95
N LEU A 311 22.28 15.42 -32.83
CA LEU A 311 21.65 14.70 -33.97
C LEU A 311 20.13 14.91 -34.09
N LEU A 312 19.45 15.34 -33.03
CA LEU A 312 18.02 15.69 -33.08
C LEU A 312 17.82 17.06 -32.44
N GLN A 313 17.58 18.08 -33.26
CA GLN A 313 16.82 19.28 -32.88
C GLN A 313 15.37 18.87 -32.55
N LEU A 314 15.17 18.12 -31.46
CA LEU A 314 13.85 17.91 -30.89
C LEU A 314 13.55 19.11 -29.99
N PRO A 315 12.34 19.69 -30.08
CA PRO A 315 11.95 20.82 -29.27
C PRO A 315 11.71 20.33 -27.85
N PHE A 316 12.77 20.25 -27.06
CA PHE A 316 12.69 20.51 -25.63
C PHE A 316 12.79 22.04 -25.46
N GLN A 317 11.87 22.76 -26.12
CA GLN A 317 11.68 24.17 -25.87
C GLN A 317 10.71 24.26 -24.70
N SER A 318 11.29 24.31 -23.51
CA SER A 318 10.60 24.65 -22.26
C SER A 318 10.24 26.13 -22.30
N GLU A 319 9.21 26.47 -23.07
CA GLU A 319 8.40 27.67 -22.85
C GLU A 319 6.94 27.25 -22.88
N SER A 320 6.48 26.57 -21.83
CA SER A 320 5.04 26.39 -21.62
C SER A 320 4.65 27.19 -20.39
N THR A 321 4.45 28.49 -20.59
CA THR A 321 3.68 29.34 -19.67
C THR A 321 2.22 28.87 -19.53
N THR A 322 1.82 27.82 -20.28
CA THR A 322 0.47 27.27 -20.36
C THR A 322 0.27 25.88 -19.75
N ILE A 323 1.26 25.22 -19.11
CA ILE A 323 1.11 23.83 -18.57
C ILE A 323 -0.17 23.69 -17.73
N LEU A 324 -0.40 24.61 -16.78
CA LEU A 324 -1.58 24.61 -15.93
C LEU A 324 -2.88 24.81 -16.72
N LYS A 325 -2.85 25.65 -17.77
CA LYS A 325 -4.00 25.89 -18.66
C LYS A 325 -4.34 24.64 -19.48
N ASP A 326 -3.32 23.90 -19.93
CA ASP A 326 -3.49 22.67 -20.69
C ASP A 326 -4.04 21.53 -19.82
N VAL A 327 -3.54 21.40 -18.58
CA VAL A 327 -4.08 20.47 -17.58
C VAL A 327 -5.53 20.82 -17.21
N PHE A 328 -5.84 22.11 -17.02
CA PHE A 328 -7.20 22.53 -16.72
C PHE A 328 -8.16 22.28 -17.91
N THR A 329 -7.66 22.42 -19.14
CA THR A 329 -8.44 22.10 -20.36
C THR A 329 -8.75 20.60 -20.44
N LEU A 330 -7.81 19.74 -20.04
CA LEU A 330 -8.04 18.29 -19.92
C LEU A 330 -9.13 17.96 -18.90
N LEU A 331 -9.12 18.61 -17.74
CA LEU A 331 -10.13 18.44 -16.70
C LEU A 331 -11.53 18.90 -17.11
N LYS A 332 -11.67 19.75 -18.13
CA LYS A 332 -12.99 20.10 -18.70
C LYS A 332 -13.58 19.00 -19.57
N SER A 333 -12.78 18.05 -20.06
CA SER A 333 -13.26 16.98 -20.92
C SER A 333 -14.02 15.93 -20.11
N LYS A 334 -15.34 15.85 -20.31
CA LYS A 334 -16.24 14.89 -19.64
C LYS A 334 -15.72 13.44 -19.68
N SER A 335 -15.12 13.00 -20.79
CA SER A 335 -14.61 11.64 -20.94
C SER A 335 -13.37 11.36 -20.08
N ILE A 336 -12.52 12.37 -19.88
CA ILE A 336 -11.33 12.27 -19.04
C ILE A 336 -11.74 12.27 -17.58
N VAL A 337 -12.70 13.11 -17.19
CA VAL A 337 -13.25 13.12 -15.82
C VAL A 337 -13.84 11.76 -15.44
N ILE A 338 -14.65 11.16 -16.31
CA ILE A 338 -15.19 9.80 -16.08
C ILE A 338 -14.03 8.80 -15.84
N PHE A 339 -13.01 8.84 -16.69
CA PHE A 339 -11.84 7.96 -16.53
C PHE A 339 -11.10 8.20 -15.20
N LEU A 340 -10.91 9.45 -14.78
CA LEU A 340 -10.26 9.80 -13.50
C LEU A 340 -11.08 9.33 -12.30
N CYS A 341 -12.41 9.47 -12.33
CA CYS A 341 -13.30 8.97 -11.28
C CYS A 341 -13.20 7.45 -11.13
N PHE A 342 -13.24 6.72 -12.25
CA PHE A 342 -13.10 5.25 -12.21
C PHE A 342 -11.69 4.79 -11.86
N SER A 343 -10.66 5.59 -12.16
CA SER A 343 -9.30 5.37 -11.65
C SER A 343 -9.26 5.50 -10.12
N ALA A 344 -10.00 6.46 -9.54
CA ALA A 344 -10.13 6.54 -8.08
C ALA A 344 -10.83 5.33 -7.47
N PHE A 345 -11.84 4.75 -8.14
CA PHE A 345 -12.48 3.52 -7.66
C PHE A 345 -11.50 2.34 -7.63
N ILE A 346 -10.58 2.24 -8.59
CA ILE A 346 -9.48 1.27 -8.53
C ILE A 346 -8.58 1.55 -7.32
N GLY A 347 -8.28 2.81 -7.04
CA GLY A 347 -7.55 3.22 -5.83
C GLY A 347 -8.24 2.80 -4.53
N ILE A 348 -9.57 2.94 -4.45
CA ILE A 348 -10.38 2.49 -3.30
C ILE A 348 -10.19 0.98 -3.09
N LEU A 349 -10.32 0.17 -4.14
CA LEU A 349 -10.15 -1.28 -4.08
C LEU A 349 -8.71 -1.67 -3.71
N ASN A 350 -7.73 -0.95 -4.25
CA ASN A 350 -6.32 -1.23 -4.01
C ASN A 350 -5.88 -0.85 -2.58
N SER A 351 -6.48 0.17 -1.97
CA SER A 351 -6.19 0.54 -0.58
C SER A 351 -6.57 -0.57 0.41
N ILE A 352 -7.70 -1.25 0.22
CA ILE A 352 -8.08 -2.37 1.08
C ILE A 352 -7.05 -3.49 1.05
N MET A 353 -6.61 -3.86 -0.16
CA MET A 353 -5.56 -4.86 -0.33
C MET A 353 -4.23 -4.39 0.27
N ARG A 354 -3.83 -3.14 0.08
CA ARG A 354 -2.55 -2.67 0.60
C ARG A 354 -2.53 -2.52 2.12
N ASN A 355 -3.59 -1.97 2.72
CA ASN A 355 -3.57 -1.60 4.12
C ASN A 355 -4.06 -2.72 5.05
N PHE A 356 -5.00 -3.55 4.59
CA PHE A 356 -5.69 -4.51 5.45
C PHE A 356 -5.52 -5.97 5.05
N LEU A 357 -4.87 -6.29 3.92
CA LEU A 357 -4.66 -7.70 3.53
C LEU A 357 -3.76 -8.44 4.53
N LEU A 358 -2.59 -7.89 4.87
CA LEU A 358 -1.70 -8.55 5.83
C LEU A 358 -2.32 -8.60 7.23
N TRP A 359 -3.11 -7.59 7.60
CA TRP A 359 -3.90 -7.61 8.83
C TRP A 359 -4.88 -8.78 8.86
N TYR A 360 -5.61 -8.99 7.76
CA TYR A 360 -6.51 -10.12 7.59
C TYR A 360 -5.78 -11.47 7.63
N VAL A 361 -4.58 -11.54 7.03
CA VAL A 361 -3.73 -12.75 7.06
C VAL A 361 -3.27 -13.06 8.48
N GLU A 362 -2.90 -12.06 9.28
CA GLU A 362 -2.60 -12.27 10.70
C GLU A 362 -3.82 -12.76 11.48
N ASP A 363 -4.97 -12.12 11.29
CA ASP A 363 -6.21 -12.54 11.98
C ASP A 363 -6.58 -13.99 11.62
N LEU A 364 -6.36 -14.41 10.36
CA LEU A 364 -6.53 -15.79 9.91
C LEU A 364 -5.47 -16.75 10.46
N SER A 365 -4.23 -16.28 10.67
CA SER A 365 -3.15 -17.08 11.26
C SER A 365 -3.38 -17.40 12.73
N ILE A 366 -4.01 -16.49 13.49
CA ILE A 366 -4.43 -16.73 14.87
C ILE A 366 -5.44 -17.89 14.93
N MET A 367 -6.40 -17.93 14.00
CA MET A 367 -7.40 -19.01 13.93
C MET A 367 -6.82 -20.35 13.49
N THR A 368 -5.74 -20.35 12.71
CA THR A 368 -5.17 -21.56 12.08
C THR A 368 -3.88 -22.06 12.74
N GLY A 369 -3.32 -21.32 13.70
CA GLY A 369 -2.15 -21.73 14.49
C GLY A 369 -0.78 -21.52 13.82
N TYR A 370 -0.67 -20.63 12.82
CA TYR A 370 0.58 -20.38 12.06
C TYR A 370 1.36 -19.12 12.49
N MET A 371 1.14 -18.61 13.71
CA MET A 371 1.72 -17.34 14.17
C MET A 371 3.26 -17.31 14.20
N ASP A 372 3.91 -18.45 14.42
CA ASP A 372 5.38 -18.51 14.55
C ASP A 372 6.12 -18.07 13.29
N ARG A 373 5.54 -18.34 12.11
CA ARG A 373 6.14 -18.06 10.79
C ARG A 373 5.36 -17.04 9.97
N ILE A 374 4.59 -16.19 10.65
CA ILE A 374 3.67 -15.27 9.99
C ILE A 374 4.38 -14.28 9.05
N LYS A 375 5.54 -13.73 9.42
CA LYS A 375 6.25 -12.73 8.60
C LYS A 375 6.85 -13.33 7.35
N SER A 376 7.30 -14.58 7.42
CA SER A 376 7.74 -15.37 6.28
C SER A 376 6.59 -15.62 5.31
N ILE A 377 5.39 -15.95 5.82
CA ILE A 377 4.20 -16.16 4.99
C ILE A 377 3.74 -14.85 4.35
N GLU A 378 3.69 -13.75 5.09
CA GLU A 378 3.39 -12.42 4.56
C GLU A 378 4.38 -12.03 3.44
N GLY A 379 5.68 -12.20 3.68
CA GLY A 379 6.73 -11.97 2.68
C GLY A 379 6.57 -12.87 1.44
N LEU A 380 6.17 -14.13 1.62
CA LEU A 380 5.91 -15.06 0.53
C LEU A 380 4.67 -14.67 -0.28
N ILE A 381 3.61 -14.16 0.35
CA ILE A 381 2.43 -13.62 -0.33
C ILE A 381 2.83 -12.42 -1.20
N VAL A 382 3.64 -11.49 -0.67
CA VAL A 382 4.15 -10.34 -1.43
C VAL A 382 5.04 -10.79 -2.59
N ALA A 383 5.89 -11.80 -2.39
CA ALA A 383 6.65 -12.38 -3.50
C ALA A 383 5.75 -13.04 -4.54
N ALA A 384 4.74 -13.81 -4.13
CA ALA A 384 3.79 -14.47 -5.03
C ALA A 384 3.07 -13.44 -5.91
N GLN A 385 2.61 -12.34 -5.32
CA GLN A 385 2.02 -11.18 -6.01
C GLN A 385 2.96 -10.65 -7.10
N SER A 386 4.21 -10.37 -6.74
CA SER A 386 5.19 -9.77 -7.65
C SER A 386 5.65 -10.71 -8.77
N PHE A 387 5.96 -11.97 -8.46
CA PHE A 387 6.60 -12.89 -9.40
C PHE A 387 5.69 -13.43 -10.48
N SER A 388 4.46 -13.77 -10.11
CA SER A 388 3.55 -14.47 -11.01
C SER A 388 2.55 -13.49 -11.60
N GLY A 389 1.66 -12.95 -10.77
CA GLY A 389 0.64 -11.99 -11.18
C GLY A 389 1.25 -10.79 -11.91
N GLU A 390 2.10 -10.03 -11.23
CA GLU A 390 2.59 -8.76 -11.79
C GLU A 390 3.50 -8.96 -13.01
N VAL A 391 4.51 -9.82 -12.95
CA VAL A 391 5.44 -10.01 -14.08
C VAL A 391 4.72 -10.49 -15.36
N ILE A 392 3.81 -11.47 -15.25
CA ILE A 392 3.08 -12.02 -16.40
C ILE A 392 2.21 -10.92 -17.03
N PHE A 393 1.41 -10.22 -16.22
CA PHE A 393 0.47 -9.24 -16.74
C PHE A 393 1.15 -7.93 -17.15
N PHE A 394 2.24 -7.51 -16.51
CA PHE A 394 3.04 -6.40 -16.99
C PHE A 394 3.67 -6.70 -18.35
N PHE A 395 4.17 -7.91 -18.57
CA PHE A 395 4.72 -8.31 -19.87
C PHE A 395 3.64 -8.38 -20.97
N LEU A 396 2.45 -8.90 -20.64
CA LEU A 396 1.33 -9.07 -21.58
C LEU A 396 0.46 -7.81 -21.76
N SER A 397 0.53 -6.85 -20.83
CA SER A 397 -0.32 -5.64 -20.79
C SER A 397 -0.40 -4.91 -22.12
N GLY A 398 0.74 -4.73 -22.80
CA GLY A 398 0.79 -4.06 -24.11
C GLY A 398 0.02 -4.81 -25.20
N LYS A 399 0.06 -6.14 -25.22
CA LYS A 399 -0.72 -6.96 -26.17
C LYS A 399 -2.22 -6.89 -25.84
N ILE A 400 -2.56 -6.96 -24.56
CA ILE A 400 -3.95 -6.88 -24.08
C ILE A 400 -4.55 -5.52 -24.44
N LEU A 401 -3.85 -4.43 -24.15
CA LEU A 401 -4.29 -3.07 -24.49
C LEU A 401 -4.44 -2.85 -26.00
N LYS A 402 -3.55 -3.44 -26.83
CA LYS A 402 -3.67 -3.35 -28.29
C LYS A 402 -4.88 -4.11 -28.82
N LYS A 403 -5.23 -5.25 -28.20
CA LYS A 403 -6.34 -6.12 -28.63
C LYS A 403 -7.71 -5.67 -28.11
N LEU A 404 -7.80 -5.35 -26.82
CA LEU A 404 -9.04 -4.99 -26.14
C LEU A 404 -9.28 -3.48 -26.08
N GLY A 405 -8.25 -2.64 -26.24
CA GLY A 405 -8.35 -1.21 -26.00
C GLY A 405 -8.51 -0.86 -24.51
N TYR A 406 -8.43 0.42 -24.19
CA TYR A 406 -8.43 0.89 -22.80
C TYR A 406 -9.74 0.61 -22.05
N GLY A 407 -10.90 0.80 -22.69
CA GLY A 407 -12.21 0.67 -22.01
C GLY A 407 -12.57 -0.76 -21.61
N TYR A 408 -12.50 -1.72 -22.53
CA TYR A 408 -12.78 -3.12 -22.19
C TYR A 408 -11.76 -3.68 -21.20
N THR A 409 -10.49 -3.28 -21.32
CA THR A 409 -9.45 -3.65 -20.33
C THR A 409 -9.81 -3.14 -18.94
N PHE A 410 -10.27 -1.91 -18.81
CA PHE A 410 -10.70 -1.34 -17.53
C PHE A 410 -11.85 -2.11 -16.87
N THR A 411 -12.84 -2.52 -17.67
CA THR A 411 -13.97 -3.35 -17.20
C THR A 411 -13.46 -4.70 -16.70
N LEU A 412 -12.58 -5.35 -17.46
CA LEU A 412 -11.97 -6.63 -17.09
C LEU A 412 -11.21 -6.53 -15.76
N CYS A 413 -10.47 -5.45 -15.53
CA CYS A 413 -9.78 -5.23 -14.26
C CYS A 413 -10.74 -5.21 -13.06
N PHE A 414 -11.90 -4.52 -13.16
CA PHE A 414 -12.87 -4.51 -12.06
C PHE A 414 -13.50 -5.88 -11.79
N ILE A 415 -13.78 -6.65 -12.84
CA ILE A 415 -14.25 -8.04 -12.70
C ILE A 415 -13.21 -8.87 -11.96
N CYS A 416 -11.94 -8.75 -12.35
CA CYS A 416 -10.85 -9.45 -11.68
C CYS A 416 -10.66 -9.00 -10.22
N TYR A 417 -10.86 -7.72 -9.90
CA TYR A 417 -10.88 -7.25 -8.51
C TYR A 417 -12.04 -7.85 -7.71
N ALA A 418 -13.25 -7.89 -8.27
CA ALA A 418 -14.41 -8.47 -7.61
C ALA A 418 -14.18 -9.95 -7.28
N LEU A 419 -13.68 -10.72 -8.26
CA LEU A 419 -13.32 -12.12 -8.09
C LEU A 419 -12.20 -12.30 -7.06
N ARG A 420 -11.14 -11.48 -7.13
CA ARG A 420 -10.03 -11.55 -6.18
C ARG A 420 -10.48 -11.35 -4.74
N LEU A 421 -11.18 -10.24 -4.47
CA LEU A 421 -11.72 -9.93 -3.15
C LEU A 421 -12.69 -11.03 -2.69
N GLY A 422 -13.59 -11.48 -3.57
CA GLY A 422 -14.55 -12.53 -3.26
C GLY A 422 -13.88 -13.83 -2.86
N LEU A 423 -12.88 -14.30 -3.63
CA LEU A 423 -12.13 -15.52 -3.35
C LEU A 423 -11.36 -15.44 -2.02
N ILE A 424 -10.70 -14.30 -1.73
CA ILE A 424 -9.96 -14.13 -0.47
C ILE A 424 -10.92 -14.19 0.74
N SER A 425 -12.13 -13.66 0.60
CA SER A 425 -13.12 -13.67 1.68
C SER A 425 -13.68 -15.06 2.03
N VAL A 426 -13.43 -16.06 1.19
CA VAL A 426 -13.87 -17.45 1.40
C VAL A 426 -12.67 -18.37 1.64
N ALA A 427 -11.44 -17.84 1.62
CA ALA A 427 -10.23 -18.61 1.81
C ALA A 427 -10.16 -19.19 3.24
N PRO A 428 -10.14 -20.53 3.41
CA PRO A 428 -10.15 -21.16 4.73
C PRO A 428 -8.77 -21.19 5.40
N THR A 429 -7.69 -21.12 4.60
CA THR A 429 -6.30 -21.17 5.10
C THR A 429 -5.43 -20.15 4.38
N LEU A 430 -4.27 -19.83 4.99
CA LEU A 430 -3.33 -18.85 4.43
C LEU A 430 -2.79 -19.25 3.06
N TRP A 431 -2.64 -20.56 2.81
CA TRP A 431 -2.17 -21.09 1.53
C TRP A 431 -3.14 -20.79 0.37
N TRP A 432 -4.45 -20.77 0.65
CA TRP A 432 -5.44 -20.35 -0.34
C TRP A 432 -5.30 -18.86 -0.66
N VAL A 433 -5.07 -18.01 0.34
CA VAL A 433 -4.82 -16.57 0.12
C VAL A 433 -3.59 -16.39 -0.76
N LEU A 434 -2.50 -17.10 -0.48
CA LEU A 434 -1.28 -17.08 -1.29
C LEU A 434 -1.57 -17.47 -2.75
N LEU A 435 -2.31 -18.55 -2.97
CA LEU A 435 -2.64 -19.02 -4.33
C LEU A 435 -3.52 -18.02 -5.07
N ILE A 436 -4.51 -17.43 -4.41
CA ILE A 436 -5.39 -16.43 -5.01
C ILE A 436 -4.57 -15.19 -5.39
N GLU A 437 -3.70 -14.72 -4.49
CA GLU A 437 -2.83 -13.57 -4.71
C GLU A 437 -1.83 -13.80 -5.84
N PHE A 438 -1.27 -15.00 -5.94
CA PHE A 438 -0.41 -15.45 -7.04
C PHE A 438 -1.10 -15.21 -8.40
N PHE A 439 -2.32 -15.70 -8.60
CA PHE A 439 -2.99 -15.59 -9.90
C PHE A 439 -3.69 -14.25 -10.14
N MET A 440 -4.29 -13.66 -9.10
CA MET A 440 -5.23 -12.55 -9.28
C MET A 440 -4.61 -11.17 -9.11
N GLN A 441 -3.44 -11.02 -8.49
CA GLN A 441 -2.75 -9.72 -8.38
C GLN A 441 -2.48 -9.11 -9.76
N GLY A 442 -2.04 -9.93 -10.72
CA GLY A 442 -1.72 -9.49 -12.08
C GLY A 442 -2.89 -8.85 -12.84
N PRO A 443 -3.99 -9.59 -13.09
CA PRO A 443 -5.11 -9.06 -13.87
C PRO A 443 -5.88 -7.96 -13.13
N SER A 444 -5.87 -7.95 -11.79
CA SER A 444 -6.50 -6.89 -11.01
C SER A 444 -5.63 -5.63 -10.95
N TYR A 445 -4.46 -5.70 -10.31
CA TYR A 445 -3.60 -4.56 -10.02
C TYR A 445 -2.66 -4.21 -11.18
N ALA A 446 -1.83 -5.15 -11.66
CA ALA A 446 -0.79 -4.83 -12.65
C ALA A 446 -1.38 -4.30 -13.97
N LEU A 447 -2.46 -4.94 -14.43
CA LEU A 447 -3.16 -4.54 -15.66
C LEU A 447 -3.89 -3.21 -15.49
N SER A 448 -4.57 -2.97 -14.36
CA SER A 448 -5.26 -1.69 -14.11
C SER A 448 -4.26 -0.55 -13.99
N PHE A 449 -3.20 -0.72 -13.21
CA PHE A 449 -2.14 0.27 -13.04
C PHE A 449 -1.51 0.63 -14.39
N THR A 450 -1.15 -0.38 -15.20
CA THR A 450 -0.60 -0.15 -16.54
C THR A 450 -1.58 0.57 -17.45
N THR A 451 -2.86 0.21 -17.40
CA THR A 451 -3.91 0.85 -18.20
C THR A 451 -4.03 2.32 -17.83
N VAL A 452 -3.99 2.63 -16.54
CA VAL A 452 -4.12 3.99 -16.03
C VAL A 452 -2.94 4.87 -16.46
N VAL A 453 -1.73 4.38 -16.23
CA VAL A 453 -0.49 5.07 -16.59
C VAL A 453 -0.35 5.24 -18.11
N ALA A 454 -0.67 4.20 -18.89
CA ALA A 454 -0.62 4.25 -20.35
C ALA A 454 -1.67 5.19 -20.94
N TYR A 455 -2.90 5.20 -20.42
CA TYR A 455 -3.93 6.15 -20.86
C TYR A 455 -3.58 7.59 -20.45
N GLY A 456 -3.05 7.78 -19.24
CA GLY A 456 -2.52 9.08 -18.79
C GLY A 456 -1.52 9.66 -19.78
N ASN A 457 -0.60 8.83 -20.28
CA ASN A 457 0.41 9.27 -21.26
C ASN A 457 -0.20 9.57 -22.65
N VAL A 458 -1.35 8.98 -22.98
CA VAL A 458 -2.05 9.27 -24.24
C VAL A 458 -2.72 10.65 -24.19
N ILE A 459 -3.23 11.06 -23.03
CA ILE A 459 -3.93 12.34 -22.84
C ILE A 459 -2.98 13.50 -22.50
N THR A 460 -1.70 13.22 -22.21
CA THR A 460 -0.69 14.21 -21.86
C THR A 460 -0.38 15.19 -23.01
N PRO A 461 -0.44 16.52 -22.80
CA PRO A 461 0.02 17.53 -23.74
C PRO A 461 1.55 17.63 -23.73
N THR A 462 2.14 18.12 -24.82
CA THR A 462 3.61 18.22 -24.95
C THR A 462 4.22 19.05 -23.83
N GLY A 463 5.15 18.47 -23.07
CA GLY A 463 5.85 19.17 -21.97
C GLY A 463 5.25 18.97 -20.57
N ALA A 464 4.06 18.36 -20.43
CA ALA A 464 3.39 18.18 -19.13
C ALA A 464 3.34 16.72 -18.64
N SER A 465 4.34 15.91 -19.00
CA SER A 465 4.32 14.47 -18.71
C SER A 465 4.40 14.14 -17.23
N GLY A 466 5.24 14.84 -16.46
CA GLY A 466 5.30 14.64 -15.01
C GLY A 466 4.00 15.06 -14.36
N THR A 467 3.48 16.23 -14.73
CA THR A 467 2.26 16.82 -14.15
C THR A 467 1.00 15.97 -14.40
N VAL A 468 0.75 15.53 -15.64
CA VAL A 468 -0.44 14.70 -15.96
C VAL A 468 -0.33 13.29 -15.36
N GLN A 469 0.87 12.68 -15.35
CA GLN A 469 1.06 11.40 -14.66
C GLN A 469 0.86 11.54 -13.15
N GLY A 470 1.36 12.61 -12.56
CA GLY A 470 1.14 12.93 -11.14
C GLY A 470 -0.35 13.07 -10.81
N LEU A 471 -1.12 13.74 -11.66
CA LEU A 471 -2.58 13.87 -11.49
C LEU A 471 -3.29 12.52 -11.62
N VAL A 472 -3.04 11.77 -12.69
CA VAL A 472 -3.70 10.50 -12.98
C VAL A 472 -3.38 9.45 -11.90
N GLN A 473 -2.12 9.34 -11.49
CA GLN A 473 -1.73 8.45 -10.39
C GLN A 473 -2.16 8.99 -9.02
N GLY A 474 -2.28 10.30 -8.86
CA GLY A 474 -2.84 10.93 -7.66
C GLY A 474 -4.30 10.55 -7.43
N MET A 475 -5.09 10.29 -8.49
CA MET A 475 -6.45 9.78 -8.34
C MET A 475 -6.48 8.39 -7.71
N ILE A 476 -5.52 7.52 -8.05
CA ILE A 476 -5.42 6.16 -7.48
C ILE A 476 -4.84 6.23 -6.06
N ASP A 477 -3.57 6.64 -5.96
CA ASP A 477 -2.78 6.54 -4.73
C ASP A 477 -3.07 7.67 -3.74
N GLY A 478 -3.82 8.69 -4.17
CA GLY A 478 -4.27 9.79 -3.34
C GLY A 478 -5.75 9.68 -2.99
N LEU A 479 -6.63 10.16 -3.87
CA LEU A 479 -8.07 10.23 -3.60
C LEU A 479 -8.70 8.84 -3.35
N GLY A 480 -8.44 7.89 -4.23
CA GLY A 480 -8.98 6.54 -4.11
C GLY A 480 -8.48 5.85 -2.84
N PHE A 481 -7.16 5.92 -2.61
CA PHE A 481 -6.54 5.38 -1.41
C PHE A 481 -7.07 5.98 -0.12
N SER A 482 -7.28 7.30 -0.09
CA SER A 482 -7.82 8.00 1.06
C SER A 482 -9.20 7.47 1.45
N VAL A 483 -10.12 7.45 0.48
CA VAL A 483 -11.50 7.00 0.69
C VAL A 483 -11.54 5.52 1.05
N GLY A 484 -10.77 4.68 0.36
CA GLY A 484 -10.68 3.25 0.63
C GLY A 484 -10.15 2.95 2.02
N SER A 485 -9.15 3.71 2.50
CA SER A 485 -8.54 3.49 3.82
C SER A 485 -9.47 3.86 4.95
N LEU A 486 -10.20 4.99 4.82
CA LEU A 486 -11.17 5.44 5.82
C LEU A 486 -12.34 4.45 5.93
N VAL A 487 -12.99 4.16 4.80
CA VAL A 487 -14.14 3.25 4.74
C VAL A 487 -13.71 1.84 5.14
N GLY A 488 -12.54 1.41 4.68
CA GLY A 488 -11.91 0.15 5.07
C GLY A 488 -11.69 0.04 6.56
N GLY A 489 -11.06 1.03 7.19
CA GLY A 489 -10.79 1.02 8.63
C GLY A 489 -12.06 1.00 9.48
N ILE A 490 -13.10 1.74 9.09
CA ILE A 490 -14.41 1.73 9.76
C ILE A 490 -15.07 0.34 9.65
N LEU A 491 -15.12 -0.22 8.44
CA LEU A 491 -15.74 -1.53 8.21
C LEU A 491 -14.96 -2.66 8.88
N PHE A 492 -13.62 -2.61 8.83
CA PHE A 492 -12.75 -3.61 9.43
C PHE A 492 -12.93 -3.65 10.95
N LYS A 493 -13.04 -2.49 11.60
CA LYS A 493 -13.31 -2.40 13.04
C LYS A 493 -14.71 -2.90 13.42
N LYS A 494 -15.74 -2.58 12.62
CA LYS A 494 -17.14 -2.88 12.97
C LYS A 494 -17.58 -4.30 12.61
N PHE A 495 -17.12 -4.83 11.48
CA PHE A 495 -17.59 -6.09 10.90
C PHE A 495 -16.48 -7.14 10.71
N GLY A 496 -15.23 -6.81 11.04
CA GLY A 496 -14.07 -7.67 10.83
C GLY A 496 -13.60 -7.72 9.37
N GLY A 497 -12.50 -8.42 9.12
CA GLY A 497 -11.86 -8.49 7.80
C GLY A 497 -12.70 -9.19 6.73
N THR A 498 -13.29 -10.34 7.05
CA THR A 498 -14.04 -11.16 6.08
C THR A 498 -15.22 -10.41 5.45
N MET A 499 -16.06 -9.78 6.29
CA MET A 499 -17.23 -9.03 5.81
C MET A 499 -16.81 -7.76 5.07
N THR A 500 -15.76 -7.09 5.52
CA THR A 500 -15.20 -5.91 4.83
C THR A 500 -14.78 -6.26 3.41
N ILE A 501 -14.00 -7.34 3.23
CA ILE A 501 -13.55 -7.81 1.92
C ILE A 501 -14.74 -8.16 1.01
N ARG A 502 -15.81 -8.77 1.54
CA ARG A 502 -17.04 -9.06 0.78
C ARG A 502 -17.75 -7.80 0.30
N ILE A 503 -17.89 -6.79 1.16
CA ILE A 503 -18.51 -5.51 0.79
C ILE A 503 -17.73 -4.85 -0.36
N PHE A 504 -16.39 -4.85 -0.29
CA PHE A 504 -15.56 -4.32 -1.37
C PHE A 504 -15.60 -5.17 -2.65
N SER A 505 -15.79 -6.49 -2.55
CA SER A 505 -16.04 -7.35 -3.71
C SER A 505 -17.33 -6.98 -4.45
N VAL A 506 -18.43 -6.74 -3.71
CA VAL A 506 -19.70 -6.27 -4.28
C VAL A 506 -19.54 -4.89 -4.91
N PHE A 507 -18.84 -3.97 -4.24
CA PHE A 507 -18.52 -2.65 -4.79
C PHE A 507 -17.72 -2.73 -6.09
N ALA A 508 -16.74 -3.63 -6.19
CA ALA A 508 -15.97 -3.87 -7.42
C ALA A 508 -16.86 -4.38 -8.56
N ALA A 509 -17.76 -5.33 -8.27
CA ALA A 509 -18.70 -5.87 -9.27
C ALA A 509 -19.66 -4.79 -9.78
N PHE A 510 -20.19 -3.96 -8.87
CA PHE A 510 -21.06 -2.83 -9.23
C PHE A 510 -20.30 -1.79 -10.07
N SER A 511 -19.05 -1.50 -9.73
CA SER A 511 -18.18 -0.60 -10.50
C SER A 511 -17.91 -1.14 -11.91
N ALA A 512 -17.70 -2.45 -12.05
CA ALA A 512 -17.54 -3.11 -13.35
C ALA A 512 -18.77 -2.91 -14.24
N LEU A 513 -19.96 -3.20 -13.69
CA LEU A 513 -21.23 -3.07 -14.42
C LEU A 513 -21.47 -1.61 -14.84
N THR A 514 -21.30 -0.67 -13.92
CA THR A 514 -21.50 0.76 -14.17
C THR A 514 -20.54 1.29 -15.24
N TYR A 515 -19.26 0.93 -15.15
CA TYR A 515 -18.27 1.34 -16.15
C TYR A 515 -18.56 0.74 -17.52
N PHE A 516 -18.96 -0.53 -17.58
CA PHE A 516 -19.29 -1.20 -18.84
C PHE A 516 -20.47 -0.53 -19.55
N ILE A 517 -21.53 -0.21 -18.81
CA ILE A 517 -22.70 0.52 -19.34
C ILE A 517 -22.29 1.89 -19.86
N LEU A 518 -21.56 2.68 -19.05
CA LEU A 518 -21.06 3.99 -19.45
C LEU A 518 -20.13 3.91 -20.67
N TYR A 519 -19.32 2.85 -20.75
CA TYR A 519 -18.42 2.64 -21.87
C TYR A 519 -19.20 2.39 -23.16
N ILE A 520 -20.20 1.50 -23.15
CA ILE A 520 -21.02 1.20 -24.33
C ILE A 520 -21.83 2.42 -24.77
N LEU A 521 -22.51 3.08 -23.82
CA LEU A 521 -23.46 4.15 -24.14
C LEU A 521 -22.76 5.47 -24.52
N TYR A 522 -21.66 5.81 -23.86
CA TYR A 522 -21.06 7.14 -23.96
C TYR A 522 -19.62 7.12 -24.50
N LEU A 523 -18.71 6.35 -23.89
CA LEU A 523 -17.29 6.44 -24.24
C LEU A 523 -16.95 5.79 -25.59
N LYS A 524 -17.63 4.71 -25.98
CA LYS A 524 -17.42 4.00 -27.25
C LYS A 524 -17.70 4.89 -28.46
N ARG A 525 -18.77 5.70 -28.43
CA ARG A 525 -19.10 6.64 -29.52
C ARG A 525 -18.05 7.73 -29.67
N LYS A 526 -17.60 8.31 -28.55
CA LYS A 526 -16.65 9.44 -28.57
C LYS A 526 -15.21 9.03 -28.84
N THR A 527 -14.82 7.81 -28.47
CA THR A 527 -13.49 7.24 -28.80
C THR A 527 -13.34 6.89 -30.28
N VAL A 528 -14.43 6.55 -30.97
CA VAL A 528 -14.44 6.38 -32.44
C VAL A 528 -14.22 7.73 -33.14
N ASP A 529 -14.85 8.81 -32.67
CA ASP A 529 -14.62 10.16 -33.21
C ASP A 529 -13.20 10.68 -32.97
N THR A 530 -12.59 10.36 -31.82
CA THR A 530 -11.18 10.74 -31.57
C THR A 530 -10.21 9.90 -32.40
N ARG A 531 -10.56 8.67 -32.80
CA ARG A 531 -9.74 7.87 -33.73
C ARG A 531 -9.66 8.51 -35.12
N ASN A 532 -10.71 9.23 -35.53
CA ASN A 532 -10.82 9.91 -36.82
C ASN A 532 -10.35 11.38 -36.77
N ASN A 533 -10.45 12.07 -35.63
CA ASN A 533 -10.09 13.51 -35.50
C ASN A 533 -8.78 13.79 -34.76
N ILE A 534 -8.13 12.80 -34.14
CA ILE A 534 -6.75 12.97 -33.69
C ILE A 534 -5.88 12.69 -34.90
N LYS A 535 -5.26 13.74 -35.47
CA LYS A 535 -4.01 13.58 -36.23
C LYS A 535 -3.02 12.91 -35.28
N TRP A 536 -2.98 11.58 -35.33
CA TRP A 536 -1.94 10.79 -34.70
C TRP A 536 -0.60 11.37 -35.17
N ARG A 537 0.40 11.36 -34.29
CA ARG A 537 1.75 11.90 -34.55
C ARG A 537 2.35 11.21 -35.79
N GLU A 538 2.02 11.68 -36.98
CA GLU A 538 2.63 11.28 -38.24
C GLU A 538 4.03 11.88 -38.25
N LEU A 539 5.02 11.01 -38.41
CA LEU A 539 6.43 11.37 -38.57
C LEU A 539 6.64 12.36 -39.72
N ASP A 540 5.71 12.44 -40.68
CA ASP A 540 5.79 13.35 -41.81
C ASP A 540 5.60 14.83 -41.45
N ASN A 541 4.91 15.15 -40.35
CA ASN A 541 4.85 16.55 -39.88
C ASN A 541 6.17 17.02 -39.26
N ALA A 542 6.96 16.11 -38.69
CA ALA A 542 8.32 16.42 -38.23
C ALA A 542 9.29 16.56 -39.42
N ARG A 543 9.09 15.79 -40.50
CA ARG A 543 9.88 15.90 -41.74
C ARG A 543 9.58 17.19 -42.51
N LYS A 544 8.31 17.59 -42.61
CA LYS A 544 7.90 18.82 -43.33
C LYS A 544 8.40 20.11 -42.69
N HIS A 545 8.67 20.12 -41.38
CA HIS A 545 9.32 21.26 -40.72
C HIS A 545 10.85 21.27 -40.84
N CYS A 546 11.47 20.15 -41.20
CA CYS A 546 12.90 20.13 -41.55
C CYS A 546 13.17 20.57 -42.99
N THR A 547 12.23 20.37 -43.92
CA THR A 547 12.41 20.77 -45.34
C THR A 547 12.15 22.25 -45.63
N VAL A 548 11.62 23.01 -44.66
CA VAL A 548 11.35 24.47 -44.81
C VAL A 548 12.45 25.31 -44.15
N ALA A 549 13.46 24.68 -43.53
CA ALA A 549 14.59 25.37 -42.92
C ALA A 549 15.86 25.41 -43.80
N ASP A 550 15.83 24.79 -44.99
CA ASP A 550 16.95 24.75 -45.96
C ASP A 550 16.63 25.47 -47.29
N THR A 551 15.68 26.41 -47.29
CA THR A 551 15.46 27.39 -48.38
C THR A 551 15.19 28.74 -47.77
#